data_AF-A0A5K4EV09-F1
#
_entry.id   AF-A0A5K4EV09-F1
#
_cell.length_a   1.000
_cell.length_b   1.000
_cell.length_c   1.000
_cell.angle_alpha   90.00
_cell.angle_beta   90.00
_cell.angle_gamma   90.00
#
_symmetry.space_group_name_H-M   'P 1'
#
loop_
_entity.id
_entity.type
_entity.pdbx_description
1 polymer ?
#
loop_
_entity_poly.entity_id
_entity_poly.type
_entity_poly.pdbx_seq_one_letter_code
_entity_poly.pdbx_strand_id
1 'polypeptide(L)'
;MQHETAHILGLHPSIYDSQKFRSAKIPSVQNITLSWLSSKGNYEVQKTILSLPKMLKEAREHFDCQELQGIELDGIHFSHRIMGNDLMATYLLESTSVSRITLAYFEDINMYEVDYSMADDFKWGKGLGCDFVLKSCYEYIKKRKSRGQDIQPYCDVPLEQKCASYGNGIGTCVLFKHKNQLNEVNQYMDDSLPFTDTEKEKYGGFPFFDYCPVLLVHPYEEGDTALCETKIDLKPDSPLDAFLDYRGPDSACFMDETIKYVNGSRTHIVEKKPSCHKDKCPK
;
A
#
# COMPACT_ATOMS: atom_id res chain seq x y z
N MET A 1 6.71 1.26 17.97
CA MET A 1 7.41 0.33 18.88
C MET A 1 7.33 -1.12 18.41
N GLN A 2 6.18 -1.59 17.88
CA GLN A 2 6.03 -2.96 17.39
C GLN A 2 7.02 -3.33 16.26
N HIS A 3 7.26 -2.43 15.30
CA HIS A 3 8.22 -2.62 14.21
C HIS A 3 9.63 -2.99 14.71
N GLU A 4 10.21 -2.15 15.57
CA GLU A 4 11.54 -2.42 16.17
C GLU A 4 11.56 -3.68 17.03
N THR A 5 10.43 -4.01 17.67
CA THR A 5 10.30 -5.25 18.45
C THR A 5 10.40 -6.46 17.53
N ALA A 6 9.80 -6.42 16.34
CA ALA A 6 9.90 -7.51 15.37
C ALA A 6 11.35 -7.71 14.86
N HIS A 7 12.13 -6.65 14.70
CA HIS A 7 13.57 -6.78 14.43
C HIS A 7 14.32 -7.48 15.58
N ILE A 8 14.05 -7.10 16.83
CA ILE A 8 14.64 -7.74 18.02
C ILE A 8 14.24 -9.22 18.13
N LEU A 9 13.00 -9.55 17.77
CA LEU A 9 12.46 -10.91 17.76
C LEU A 9 12.97 -11.76 16.59
N GLY A 10 13.63 -11.14 15.62
CA GLY A 10 14.47 -11.88 14.71
C GLY A 10 14.19 -11.68 13.23
N LEU A 11 13.37 -10.70 12.87
CA LEU A 11 13.25 -10.26 11.49
C LEU A 11 14.43 -9.35 11.13
N HIS A 12 15.61 -9.94 10.92
CA HIS A 12 16.81 -9.19 10.56
C HIS A 12 17.74 -10.02 9.66
N PRO A 13 18.30 -9.47 8.57
CA PRO A 13 19.11 -10.27 7.67
C PRO A 13 20.38 -10.91 8.23
N SER A 14 20.94 -10.36 9.30
CA SER A 14 22.10 -10.97 9.97
C SER A 14 21.77 -12.26 10.73
N ILE A 15 20.49 -12.57 10.95
CA ILE A 15 20.07 -13.82 11.59
C ILE A 15 20.25 -15.02 10.67
N TYR A 16 20.35 -14.78 9.36
CA TYR A 16 20.49 -15.83 8.34
C TYR A 16 21.85 -16.55 8.36
N ASP A 17 22.90 -15.90 8.88
CA ASP A 17 24.28 -16.42 8.87
C ASP A 17 24.74 -16.89 10.28
N SER A 18 23.83 -16.85 11.25
CA SER A 18 24.14 -17.16 12.65
C SER A 18 24.04 -18.66 12.91
N GLN A 19 25.18 -19.32 13.16
CA GLN A 19 25.27 -20.73 13.60
C GLN A 19 24.54 -21.01 14.94
N LYS A 20 24.15 -19.95 15.68
CA LYS A 20 23.40 -20.04 16.94
C LYS A 20 21.88 -20.07 16.75
N PHE A 21 21.40 -19.71 15.56
CA PHE A 21 20.00 -19.84 15.18
C PHE A 21 19.81 -21.17 14.47
N ARG A 22 19.35 -22.18 15.21
CA ARG A 22 18.92 -23.46 14.64
C ARG A 22 17.52 -23.30 14.02
N SER A 23 17.39 -22.47 12.99
CA SER A 23 16.22 -22.64 12.13
C SER A 23 16.35 -24.01 11.45
N ALA A 24 15.29 -24.81 11.46
CA ALA A 24 15.26 -26.08 10.74
C ALA A 24 15.36 -25.88 9.21
N LYS A 25 15.14 -24.65 8.73
CA LYS A 25 15.34 -24.21 7.33
C LYS A 25 15.95 -22.81 7.27
N ILE A 26 17.10 -22.69 6.62
CA ILE A 26 17.75 -21.39 6.38
C ILE A 26 16.84 -20.58 5.44
N PRO A 27 16.43 -19.34 5.80
CA PRO A 27 15.70 -18.46 4.91
C PRO A 27 16.48 -18.24 3.61
N SER A 28 15.84 -18.51 2.47
CA SER A 28 16.48 -18.37 1.17
C SER A 28 16.34 -16.93 0.71
N VAL A 29 17.40 -16.15 0.89
CA VAL A 29 17.53 -14.82 0.28
C VAL A 29 18.21 -14.98 -1.07
N GLN A 30 17.54 -14.56 -2.14
CA GLN A 30 18.09 -14.66 -3.49
C GLN A 30 17.65 -13.48 -4.36
N ASN A 31 18.44 -13.19 -5.38
CA ASN A 31 18.06 -12.23 -6.40
C ASN A 31 17.26 -12.93 -7.49
N ILE A 32 16.16 -12.32 -7.91
CA ILE A 32 15.38 -12.71 -9.07
C ILE A 32 15.37 -11.58 -10.08
N THR A 33 15.23 -11.94 -11.35
CA THR A 33 15.07 -10.98 -12.45
C THR A 33 13.60 -10.93 -12.84
N LEU A 34 13.01 -9.74 -12.81
CA LEU A 34 11.64 -9.51 -13.27
C LEU A 34 11.65 -8.75 -14.59
N SER A 35 10.73 -9.13 -15.49
CA SER A 35 10.43 -8.35 -16.69
C SER A 35 9.61 -7.12 -16.29
N TRP A 36 10.08 -5.95 -16.69
CA TRP A 36 9.59 -4.66 -16.21
C TRP A 36 9.25 -3.73 -17.36
N LEU A 37 7.96 -3.50 -17.58
CA LEU A 37 7.50 -2.55 -18.59
C LEU A 37 7.42 -1.14 -17.99
N SER A 38 7.99 -0.15 -18.67
CA SER A 38 7.78 1.27 -18.40
C SER A 38 7.20 1.96 -19.63
N SER A 39 6.93 3.27 -19.55
CA SER A 39 6.53 4.04 -20.73
C SER A 39 7.63 4.17 -21.78
N LYS A 40 8.88 3.83 -21.43
CA LYS A 40 10.06 3.89 -22.32
C LYS A 40 10.43 2.55 -22.96
N GLY A 41 9.95 1.44 -22.43
CA GLY A 41 10.22 0.12 -23.00
C GLY A 41 10.17 -1.01 -21.98
N ASN A 42 10.71 -2.15 -22.36
CA ASN A 42 10.87 -3.30 -21.48
C ASN A 42 12.29 -3.34 -20.94
N TYR A 43 12.40 -3.58 -19.64
CA TYR A 43 13.64 -3.69 -18.90
C TYR A 43 13.66 -4.99 -18.09
N GLU A 44 14.84 -5.35 -17.62
CA GLU A 44 15.02 -6.37 -16.61
C GLU A 44 15.44 -5.70 -15.30
N VAL A 45 14.71 -5.96 -14.22
CA VAL A 45 15.03 -5.44 -12.89
C VAL A 45 15.40 -6.59 -11.96
N GLN A 46 16.46 -6.39 -11.18
CA GLN A 46 16.84 -7.32 -10.12
C GLN A 46 16.08 -6.96 -8.84
N LYS A 47 15.46 -7.96 -8.20
CA LYS A 47 14.80 -7.84 -6.90
C LYS A 47 15.37 -8.88 -5.96
N THR A 48 15.71 -8.46 -4.75
CA THR A 48 16.07 -9.37 -3.67
C THR A 48 14.79 -9.89 -3.04
N ILE A 49 14.61 -11.21 -2.96
CA ILE A 49 13.45 -11.83 -2.33
C ILE A 49 13.87 -12.69 -1.14
N LEU A 50 12.97 -12.77 -0.17
CA LEU A 50 13.01 -13.69 0.95
C LEU A 50 12.01 -14.82 0.72
N SER A 51 12.49 -16.06 0.79
CA SER A 51 11.66 -17.25 0.60
C SER A 51 11.78 -18.18 1.79
N LEU A 52 10.63 -18.43 2.43
CA LEU A 52 10.44 -19.38 3.51
C LEU A 52 9.12 -20.16 3.27
N PRO A 53 9.02 -21.45 3.62
CA PRO A 53 7.92 -22.30 3.15
C PRO A 53 6.51 -21.84 3.54
N LYS A 54 6.28 -21.52 4.83
CA LYS A 54 4.97 -21.08 5.33
C LYS A 54 4.70 -19.64 4.93
N MET A 55 5.72 -18.78 5.01
CA MET A 55 5.63 -17.39 4.54
C MET A 55 5.23 -17.33 3.07
N LEU A 56 5.85 -18.15 2.21
CA LEU A 56 5.53 -18.22 0.80
C LEU A 56 4.14 -18.79 0.56
N LYS A 57 3.71 -19.79 1.35
CA LYS A 57 2.35 -20.33 1.27
C LYS A 57 1.31 -19.23 1.55
N GLU A 58 1.43 -18.53 2.68
CA GLU A 58 0.51 -17.45 3.05
C GLU A 58 0.56 -16.30 2.04
N ALA A 59 1.73 -15.98 1.49
CA ALA A 59 1.86 -14.96 0.44
C ALA A 59 1.16 -15.34 -0.86
N ARG A 60 1.31 -16.59 -1.32
CA ARG A 60 0.65 -17.08 -2.54
C ARG A 60 -0.88 -17.08 -2.39
N GLU A 61 -1.36 -17.49 -1.23
CA GLU A 61 -2.80 -17.46 -0.89
C GLU A 61 -3.32 -16.02 -0.81
N HIS A 62 -2.57 -15.12 -0.17
CA HIS A 62 -2.94 -13.71 -0.01
C HIS A 62 -2.99 -12.96 -1.35
N PHE A 63 -1.91 -13.02 -2.14
CA PHE A 63 -1.83 -12.29 -3.42
C PHE A 63 -2.56 -12.99 -4.57
N ASP A 64 -3.00 -14.24 -4.41
CA ASP A 64 -3.51 -15.12 -5.47
C ASP A 64 -2.50 -15.30 -6.62
N CYS A 65 -1.26 -15.65 -6.28
CA CYS A 65 -0.19 -15.85 -7.25
C CYS A 65 0.67 -17.07 -6.93
N GLN A 66 0.40 -18.20 -7.57
CA GLN A 66 1.15 -19.45 -7.34
C GLN A 66 2.60 -19.40 -7.87
N GLU A 67 2.88 -18.52 -8.83
CA GLU A 67 4.22 -18.31 -9.40
C GLU A 67 5.15 -17.51 -8.49
N LEU A 68 4.62 -16.90 -7.42
CA LEU A 68 5.41 -16.11 -6.48
C LEU A 68 6.52 -16.99 -5.88
N GLN A 69 7.75 -16.46 -5.86
CA GLN A 69 8.94 -17.17 -5.39
C GLN A 69 9.38 -16.73 -3.98
N GLY A 70 8.95 -15.55 -3.53
CA GLY A 70 9.30 -14.96 -2.24
C GLY A 70 8.72 -13.56 -2.10
N ILE A 71 8.93 -12.95 -0.94
CA ILE A 71 8.58 -11.55 -0.68
C ILE A 71 9.79 -10.67 -0.96
N GLU A 72 9.57 -9.61 -1.74
CA GLU A 72 10.59 -8.61 -2.05
C GLU A 72 11.08 -7.90 -0.79
N LEU A 73 12.39 -7.70 -0.72
CA LEU A 73 13.07 -6.98 0.36
C LEU A 73 13.55 -5.62 -0.11
N ASP A 74 13.53 -4.65 0.81
CA ASP A 74 14.24 -3.39 0.73
C ASP A 74 15.22 -3.31 1.92
N GLY A 75 16.45 -3.76 1.70
CA GLY A 75 17.45 -3.94 2.75
C GLY A 75 17.04 -5.01 3.76
N ILE A 76 16.64 -4.56 4.96
CA ILE A 76 16.22 -5.43 6.08
C ILE A 76 14.70 -5.52 6.26
N HIS A 77 13.95 -4.77 5.44
CA HIS A 77 12.50 -4.65 5.51
C HIS A 77 11.85 -5.33 4.31
N PHE A 78 10.53 -5.52 4.39
CA PHE A 78 9.76 -5.89 3.22
C PHE A 78 9.57 -4.68 2.29
N SER A 79 9.58 -4.93 0.98
CA SER A 79 9.33 -3.91 -0.02
C SER A 79 7.91 -3.37 0.10
N HIS A 80 7.79 -2.06 0.26
CA HIS A 80 6.52 -1.35 0.22
C HIS A 80 5.71 -1.63 -1.05
N ARG A 81 6.36 -1.91 -2.18
CA ARG A 81 5.66 -2.17 -3.45
C ARG A 81 4.61 -3.27 -3.30
N ILE A 82 4.96 -4.39 -2.68
CA ILE A 82 4.04 -5.55 -2.55
C ILE A 82 3.52 -5.75 -1.13
N MET A 83 4.25 -5.29 -0.10
CA MET A 83 3.82 -5.40 1.29
C MET A 83 3.18 -4.12 1.85
N GLY A 84 3.22 -3.00 1.12
CA GLY A 84 2.36 -1.85 1.35
C GLY A 84 2.38 -1.31 2.76
N ASN A 85 1.31 -1.59 3.51
CA ASN A 85 1.08 -1.18 4.88
C ASN A 85 1.38 -2.26 5.92
N ASP A 86 2.12 -3.31 5.56
CA ASP A 86 2.60 -4.29 6.53
C ASP A 86 3.53 -3.64 7.56
N LEU A 87 3.45 -4.13 8.81
CA LEU A 87 4.27 -3.70 9.93
C LEU A 87 5.76 -3.65 9.58
N MET A 88 6.24 -4.56 8.73
CA MET A 88 7.65 -4.74 8.43
C MET A 88 8.09 -4.10 7.12
N ALA A 89 7.27 -3.25 6.52
CA ALA A 89 7.70 -2.38 5.44
C ALA A 89 8.59 -1.23 5.96
N THR A 90 9.46 -0.68 5.10
CA THR A 90 10.54 0.26 5.47
C THR A 90 10.08 1.52 6.24
N TYR A 91 8.90 2.02 5.95
CA TYR A 91 8.31 3.23 6.53
C TYR A 91 6.93 2.91 7.11
N LEU A 92 6.65 3.40 8.31
CA LEU A 92 5.33 3.23 8.89
C LEU A 92 4.32 4.15 8.19
N LEU A 93 3.29 3.53 7.63
CA LEU A 93 2.11 4.22 7.13
C LEU A 93 1.09 4.37 8.26
N GLU A 94 0.16 5.31 8.12
CA GLU A 94 -0.85 5.57 9.15
C GLU A 94 -1.75 4.35 9.39
N SER A 95 -2.20 3.71 8.31
CA SER A 95 -2.66 2.32 8.40
C SER A 95 -1.42 1.44 8.47
N THR A 96 -1.21 0.70 9.55
CA THR A 96 -0.18 -0.33 9.65
C THR A 96 -0.86 -1.65 10.05
N SER A 97 -0.41 -2.78 9.53
CA SER A 97 -1.03 -4.09 9.78
C SER A 97 0.02 -5.19 9.99
N VAL A 98 -0.22 -6.09 10.94
CA VAL A 98 0.54 -7.33 11.10
C VAL A 98 -0.10 -8.40 10.21
N SER A 99 0.47 -8.62 9.03
CA SER A 99 -0.07 -9.62 8.11
C SER A 99 0.20 -11.05 8.57
N ARG A 100 -0.62 -11.99 8.05
CA ARG A 100 -0.35 -13.43 8.16
C ARG A 100 0.99 -13.82 7.55
N ILE A 101 1.46 -13.08 6.54
CA ILE A 101 2.76 -13.30 5.89
C ILE A 101 3.90 -13.03 6.89
N THR A 102 3.82 -11.91 7.62
CA THR A 102 4.77 -11.54 8.68
C THR A 102 4.74 -12.53 9.83
N LEU A 103 3.56 -12.98 10.25
CA LEU A 103 3.44 -14.02 11.28
C LEU A 103 4.04 -15.35 10.82
N ALA A 104 3.83 -15.74 9.56
CA ALA A 104 4.41 -16.96 9.00
C ALA A 104 5.93 -16.94 8.92
N TYR A 105 6.54 -15.76 8.74
CA TYR A 105 7.98 -15.60 8.89
C TYR A 105 8.45 -16.02 10.29
N PHE A 106 7.79 -15.53 11.34
CA PHE A 106 8.14 -15.87 12.73
C PHE A 106 7.95 -17.36 13.04
N GLU A 107 6.97 -18.00 12.40
CA GLU A 107 6.78 -19.45 12.52
C GLU A 107 7.87 -20.24 11.78
N ASP A 108 8.27 -19.80 10.59
CA ASP A 108 9.29 -20.49 9.77
C ASP A 108 10.70 -20.41 10.37
N ILE A 109 11.05 -19.32 11.06
CA ILE A 109 12.33 -19.24 11.80
C ILE A 109 12.34 -20.15 13.05
N ASN A 110 11.21 -20.78 13.37
CA ASN A 110 11.06 -21.82 14.39
C ASN A 110 11.50 -21.38 15.80
N MET A 111 11.22 -20.12 16.14
CA MET A 111 11.44 -19.56 17.48
C MET A 111 10.14 -19.30 18.24
N TYR A 112 9.03 -19.25 17.51
CA TYR A 112 7.73 -18.83 18.02
C TYR A 112 6.65 -19.81 17.59
N GLU A 113 5.74 -20.10 18.51
CA GLU A 113 4.42 -20.62 18.15
C GLU A 113 3.54 -19.43 17.81
N VAL A 114 2.90 -19.49 16.64
CA VAL A 114 2.22 -18.35 16.04
C VAL A 114 0.71 -18.61 16.00
N ASP A 115 -0.05 -17.74 16.66
CA ASP A 115 -1.51 -17.72 16.54
C ASP A 115 -1.93 -16.78 15.40
N TYR A 116 -2.22 -17.36 14.25
CA TYR A 116 -2.66 -16.63 13.06
C TYR A 116 -4.03 -15.95 13.20
N SER A 117 -4.83 -16.27 14.23
CA SER A 117 -6.11 -15.59 14.49
C SER A 117 -5.93 -14.16 14.97
N MET A 118 -4.72 -13.82 15.43
CA MET A 118 -4.32 -12.48 15.85
C MET A 118 -3.79 -11.62 14.69
N ALA A 119 -3.72 -12.15 13.47
CA ALA A 119 -3.32 -11.36 12.31
C ALA A 119 -4.38 -10.29 12.02
N ASP A 120 -3.93 -9.09 11.62
CA ASP A 120 -4.84 -8.09 11.08
C ASP A 120 -5.42 -8.58 9.74
N ASP A 121 -6.59 -8.08 9.35
CA ASP A 121 -7.12 -8.26 7.99
C ASP A 121 -6.32 -7.38 7.03
N PHE A 122 -5.09 -7.81 6.76
CA PHE A 122 -4.21 -7.21 5.77
C PHE A 122 -4.86 -7.36 4.39
N LYS A 123 -5.15 -6.22 3.74
CA LYS A 123 -5.87 -6.17 2.45
C LYS A 123 -5.00 -5.72 1.29
N TRP A 124 -3.84 -5.13 1.56
CA TRP A 124 -2.95 -4.65 0.51
C TRP A 124 -2.52 -5.79 -0.41
N GLY A 125 -2.78 -5.66 -1.71
CA GLY A 125 -2.43 -6.69 -2.69
C GLY A 125 -3.32 -7.93 -2.69
N LYS A 126 -4.30 -8.05 -1.78
CA LYS A 126 -5.08 -9.28 -1.61
C LYS A 126 -5.86 -9.62 -2.87
N GLY A 127 -5.60 -10.81 -3.45
CA GLY A 127 -6.25 -11.29 -4.67
C GLY A 127 -5.96 -10.48 -5.93
N LEU A 128 -4.90 -9.65 -5.96
CA LEU A 128 -4.57 -8.85 -7.14
C LEU A 128 -3.79 -9.63 -8.21
N GLY A 129 -3.34 -10.84 -7.89
CA GLY A 129 -2.74 -11.80 -8.80
C GLY A 129 -1.26 -11.54 -9.11
N CYS A 130 -0.69 -12.40 -9.96
CA CYS A 130 0.72 -12.30 -10.35
C CYS A 130 1.08 -11.00 -11.08
N ASP A 131 0.12 -10.38 -11.77
CA ASP A 131 0.33 -9.07 -12.42
C ASP A 131 0.71 -8.00 -11.38
N PHE A 132 0.19 -8.08 -10.15
CA PHE A 132 0.54 -7.11 -9.08
C PHE A 132 1.95 -7.33 -8.55
N VAL A 133 2.29 -8.57 -8.18
CA VAL A 133 3.55 -8.88 -7.49
C VAL A 133 4.74 -9.08 -8.43
N LEU A 134 4.55 -9.50 -9.68
CA LEU A 134 5.66 -9.81 -10.60
C LEU A 134 5.88 -8.78 -11.72
N LYS A 135 4.95 -7.83 -11.93
CA LYS A 135 5.06 -6.81 -12.99
C LYS A 135 5.24 -5.41 -12.42
N SER A 136 5.68 -4.49 -13.27
CA SER A 136 5.67 -3.07 -12.91
C SER A 136 4.25 -2.58 -12.64
N CYS A 137 4.11 -1.56 -11.81
CA CYS A 137 2.81 -0.92 -11.60
C CYS A 137 2.23 -0.36 -12.90
N TYR A 138 3.07 0.09 -13.83
CA TYR A 138 2.63 0.54 -15.15
C TYR A 138 1.96 -0.58 -15.96
N GLU A 139 2.57 -1.77 -16.03
CA GLU A 139 1.96 -2.92 -16.73
C GLU A 139 0.65 -3.34 -16.04
N TYR A 140 0.66 -3.42 -14.70
CA TYR A 140 -0.51 -3.75 -13.91
C TYR A 140 -1.67 -2.77 -14.15
N ILE A 141 -1.42 -1.46 -14.05
CA ILE A 141 -2.41 -0.40 -14.28
C ILE A 141 -3.00 -0.55 -15.68
N LYS A 142 -2.17 -0.71 -16.71
CA LYS A 142 -2.65 -0.86 -18.10
C LYS A 142 -3.53 -2.09 -18.29
N LYS A 143 -3.14 -3.24 -17.71
CA LYS A 143 -3.92 -4.48 -17.79
C LYS A 143 -5.27 -4.37 -17.08
N ARG A 144 -5.33 -3.69 -15.93
CA ARG A 144 -6.59 -3.53 -15.20
C ARG A 144 -7.51 -2.51 -15.86
N LYS A 145 -6.97 -1.38 -16.32
CA LYS A 145 -7.75 -0.39 -17.09
C LYS A 145 -8.34 -0.99 -18.37
N SER A 146 -7.59 -1.80 -19.11
CA SER A 146 -8.11 -2.44 -20.33
C SER A 146 -9.25 -3.43 -20.06
N ARG A 147 -9.32 -3.97 -18.83
CA ARG A 147 -10.40 -4.85 -18.33
C ARG A 147 -11.50 -4.10 -17.59
N GLY A 148 -11.42 -2.76 -17.48
CA GLY A 148 -12.38 -1.97 -16.71
C GLY A 148 -12.35 -2.24 -15.20
N GLN A 149 -11.23 -2.72 -14.67
CA GLN A 149 -11.06 -3.04 -13.25
C GLN A 149 -10.42 -1.87 -12.48
N ASP A 150 -10.70 -1.79 -11.18
CA ASP A 150 -10.01 -0.86 -10.28
C ASP A 150 -8.49 -1.11 -10.30
N ILE A 151 -7.70 -0.04 -10.24
CA ILE A 151 -6.23 -0.05 -10.29
C ILE A 151 -5.59 0.06 -8.90
N GLN A 152 -6.40 0.20 -7.84
CA GLN A 152 -5.88 0.22 -6.48
C GLN A 152 -4.99 -1.00 -6.16
N PRO A 153 -3.96 -0.82 -5.31
CA PRO A 153 -3.63 0.37 -4.53
C PRO A 153 -2.92 1.50 -5.32
N TYR A 154 -2.68 1.31 -6.62
CA TYR A 154 -2.13 2.35 -7.46
C TYR A 154 -3.19 3.38 -7.88
N CYS A 155 -2.73 4.50 -8.43
CA CYS A 155 -3.55 5.60 -8.92
C CYS A 155 -2.90 6.25 -10.15
N ASP A 156 -3.66 7.02 -10.93
CA ASP A 156 -3.16 7.64 -12.17
C ASP A 156 -3.56 9.12 -12.33
N VAL A 157 -4.20 9.70 -11.32
CA VAL A 157 -4.56 11.12 -11.27
C VAL A 157 -3.82 11.79 -10.10
N PRO A 158 -2.96 12.80 -10.34
CA PRO A 158 -2.26 13.50 -9.28
C PRO A 158 -3.20 14.04 -8.20
N LEU A 159 -2.87 13.79 -6.93
CA LEU A 159 -3.60 14.31 -5.76
C LEU A 159 -5.08 13.89 -5.67
N GLU A 160 -5.55 12.94 -6.48
CA GLU A 160 -6.92 12.45 -6.32
C GLU A 160 -7.10 11.80 -4.95
N GLN A 161 -8.27 12.00 -4.35
CA GLN A 161 -8.62 11.37 -3.08
C GLN A 161 -9.68 10.31 -3.32
N LYS A 162 -9.46 9.13 -2.74
CA LYS A 162 -10.40 7.99 -2.80
C LYS A 162 -10.37 7.24 -1.49
N CYS A 163 -11.43 6.47 -1.21
CA CYS A 163 -11.38 5.48 -0.15
C CYS A 163 -10.36 4.39 -0.51
N ALA A 164 -9.41 4.15 0.40
CA ALA A 164 -8.39 3.14 0.20
C ALA A 164 -9.01 1.73 0.30
N SER A 165 -8.78 0.90 -0.70
CA SER A 165 -9.26 -0.49 -0.76
C SER A 165 -8.62 -1.38 0.31
N TYR A 166 -7.46 -0.97 0.82
CA TYR A 166 -6.65 -1.75 1.75
C TYR A 166 -6.79 -1.33 3.22
N GLY A 167 -7.57 -0.28 3.53
CA GLY A 167 -7.73 0.22 4.89
C GLY A 167 -8.91 1.18 5.01
N ASN A 168 -9.45 1.33 6.22
CA ASN A 168 -10.58 2.23 6.47
C ASN A 168 -10.12 3.69 6.60
N GLY A 169 -9.83 4.31 5.46
CA GLY A 169 -9.36 5.69 5.42
C GLY A 169 -9.39 6.29 4.02
N ILE A 170 -9.19 7.60 4.00
CA ILE A 170 -9.10 8.40 2.79
C ILE A 170 -7.65 8.36 2.30
N GLY A 171 -7.41 7.77 1.14
CA GLY A 171 -6.12 7.79 0.50
C GLY A 171 -5.99 8.97 -0.46
N THR A 172 -4.78 9.53 -0.56
CA THR A 172 -4.44 10.56 -1.55
C THR A 172 -3.41 10.00 -2.52
N CYS A 173 -3.62 10.22 -3.83
CA CYS A 173 -2.71 9.72 -4.85
C CYS A 173 -1.39 10.45 -4.80
N VAL A 174 -0.35 9.72 -4.42
CA VAL A 174 1.02 10.19 -4.40
C VAL A 174 1.62 10.03 -5.78
N LEU A 175 1.38 11.04 -6.60
CA LEU A 175 1.95 11.22 -7.92
C LEU A 175 2.34 12.68 -8.06
N PHE A 176 3.64 12.95 -8.07
CA PHE A 176 4.17 14.31 -8.07
C PHE A 176 5.38 14.45 -8.98
N LYS A 177 5.71 15.70 -9.29
CA LYS A 177 6.86 16.04 -10.14
C LYS A 177 8.15 16.02 -9.32
N HIS A 178 9.10 15.18 -9.73
CA HIS A 178 10.45 15.15 -9.18
C HIS A 178 11.29 16.30 -9.74
N LYS A 179 12.33 16.71 -8.99
CA LYS A 179 13.26 17.77 -9.43
C LYS A 179 13.99 17.41 -10.72
N ASN A 180 14.38 16.14 -10.83
CA ASN A 180 15.10 15.59 -11.96
C ASN A 180 14.23 14.57 -12.68
N GLN A 181 14.57 14.33 -13.95
CA GLN A 181 14.01 13.22 -14.71
C GLN A 181 14.28 11.89 -14.00
N LEU A 182 13.25 11.03 -13.96
CA LEU A 182 13.36 9.69 -13.42
C LEU A 182 14.13 8.79 -14.40
N ASN A 183 14.79 7.75 -13.89
CA ASN A 183 15.36 6.71 -14.74
C ASN A 183 14.27 6.09 -15.61
N GLU A 184 14.59 5.72 -16.85
CA GLU A 184 13.59 5.25 -17.81
C GLU A 184 12.77 4.04 -17.31
N VAL A 185 13.40 3.16 -16.53
CA VAL A 185 12.76 2.00 -15.88
C VAL A 185 11.65 2.39 -14.87
N ASN A 186 11.71 3.61 -14.33
CA ASN A 186 10.80 4.17 -13.34
C ASN A 186 9.85 5.23 -13.94
N GLN A 187 9.85 5.41 -15.26
CA GLN A 187 8.94 6.33 -15.94
C GLN A 187 7.66 5.59 -16.32
N TYR A 188 6.56 5.89 -15.63
CA TYR A 188 5.28 5.19 -15.82
C TYR A 188 4.20 6.06 -16.48
N MET A 189 4.39 7.37 -16.52
CA MET A 189 3.40 8.28 -17.09
C MET A 189 3.49 8.32 -18.62
N ASP A 190 2.37 8.15 -19.30
CA ASP A 190 2.24 8.23 -20.76
C ASP A 190 0.89 8.87 -21.17
N ASP A 191 0.65 8.97 -22.48
CA ASP A 191 -0.56 9.59 -23.05
C ASP A 191 -1.83 8.74 -22.87
N SER A 192 -1.72 7.50 -22.37
CA SER A 192 -2.87 6.63 -22.07
C SER A 192 -3.46 6.89 -20.68
N LEU A 193 -2.77 7.69 -19.86
CA LEU A 193 -3.23 8.12 -18.54
C LEU A 193 -3.86 9.51 -18.63
N PRO A 194 -4.75 9.91 -17.70
CA PRO A 194 -5.43 11.22 -17.69
C PRO A 194 -4.50 12.41 -17.40
N PHE A 195 -3.21 12.27 -17.70
CA PHE A 195 -2.12 13.12 -17.28
C PHE A 195 -1.78 14.16 -18.36
N THR A 196 -1.91 15.45 -18.03
CA THR A 196 -1.84 16.56 -19.00
C THR A 196 -0.50 17.32 -18.98
N ASP A 197 0.39 17.06 -18.03
CA ASP A 197 1.71 17.71 -17.98
C ASP A 197 2.61 17.17 -19.11
N THR A 198 3.47 18.04 -19.64
CA THR A 198 4.39 17.73 -20.73
C THR A 198 5.66 17.05 -20.24
N GLU A 199 6.09 17.29 -19.00
CA GLU A 199 7.31 16.71 -18.40
C GLU A 199 7.01 15.36 -17.72
N LYS A 200 6.33 14.45 -18.44
CA LYS A 200 5.87 13.14 -17.92
C LYS A 200 7.00 12.30 -17.33
N GLU A 201 8.20 12.42 -17.87
CA GLU A 201 9.43 11.74 -17.45
C GLU A 201 9.90 12.11 -16.03
N LYS A 202 9.36 13.18 -15.45
CA LYS A 202 9.64 13.62 -14.08
C LYS A 202 8.60 13.17 -13.06
N TYR A 203 7.49 12.58 -13.49
CA TYR A 203 6.39 12.24 -12.60
C TYR A 203 6.46 10.78 -12.13
N GLY A 204 6.28 10.60 -10.82
CA GLY A 204 6.20 9.30 -10.17
C GLY A 204 5.85 9.46 -8.68
N GLY A 205 5.64 8.34 -8.01
CA GLY A 205 5.46 8.29 -6.57
C GLY A 205 6.79 8.31 -5.81
N PHE A 206 6.77 7.81 -4.57
CA PHE A 206 7.97 7.72 -3.74
C PHE A 206 8.93 6.61 -4.20
N PRO A 207 10.26 6.78 -4.00
CA PRO A 207 11.25 5.79 -4.38
C PRO A 207 11.06 4.40 -3.76
N PHE A 208 10.58 4.33 -2.51
CA PHE A 208 10.34 3.07 -1.80
C PHE A 208 9.14 2.26 -2.34
N PHE A 209 8.30 2.87 -3.17
CA PHE A 209 7.29 2.19 -3.98
C PHE A 209 7.77 1.95 -5.43
N ASP A 210 9.07 1.93 -5.69
CA ASP A 210 9.64 1.87 -7.04
C ASP A 210 9.14 3.01 -7.95
N TYR A 211 8.90 4.20 -7.37
CA TYR A 211 8.28 5.36 -8.04
C TYR A 211 6.86 5.12 -8.56
N CYS A 212 6.21 4.04 -8.16
CA CYS A 212 4.82 3.79 -8.53
C CYS A 212 3.90 4.82 -7.88
N PRO A 213 2.91 5.36 -8.63
CA PRO A 213 1.88 6.22 -8.06
C PRO A 213 0.92 5.38 -7.21
N VAL A 214 0.82 5.71 -5.93
CA VAL A 214 0.08 4.92 -4.95
C VAL A 214 -0.92 5.80 -4.22
N LEU A 215 -2.13 5.29 -4.02
CA LEU A 215 -3.14 5.90 -3.17
C LEU A 215 -2.76 5.64 -1.70
N LEU A 216 -2.21 6.63 -1.01
CA LEU A 216 -1.73 6.46 0.37
C LEU A 216 -2.63 7.15 1.39
N VAL A 217 -3.01 6.41 2.43
CA VAL A 217 -3.63 6.94 3.65
C VAL A 217 -2.52 7.56 4.49
N HIS A 218 -2.37 8.87 4.36
CA HIS A 218 -1.41 9.68 5.12
C HIS A 218 -2.16 10.76 5.90
N PRO A 219 -1.65 11.16 7.09
CA PRO A 219 -2.26 12.22 7.87
C PRO A 219 -2.27 13.53 7.07
N TYR A 220 -3.33 14.32 7.26
CA TYR A 220 -3.42 15.69 6.77
C TYR A 220 -2.43 16.60 7.50
N GLU A 221 -2.21 17.81 6.99
CA GLU A 221 -1.39 18.82 7.70
C GLU A 221 -1.98 19.11 9.10
N GLU A 222 -1.09 19.36 10.08
CA GLU A 222 -1.40 19.65 11.49
C GLU A 222 -2.27 18.63 12.26
N GLY A 223 -1.98 17.33 12.11
CA GLY A 223 -2.37 16.33 13.11
C GLY A 223 -3.75 15.70 12.92
N ASP A 224 -4.43 15.99 11.81
CA ASP A 224 -5.66 15.31 11.42
C ASP A 224 -5.35 13.98 10.71
N THR A 225 -5.90 12.91 11.28
CA THR A 225 -5.80 11.52 10.77
C THR A 225 -6.60 11.35 9.49
N ALA A 226 -6.09 10.56 8.52
CA ALA A 226 -6.85 10.18 7.33
C ALA A 226 -7.67 8.89 7.52
N LEU A 227 -7.47 8.19 8.63
CA LEU A 227 -8.28 7.04 9.03
C LEU A 227 -9.65 7.48 9.52
N CYS A 228 -10.67 6.68 9.22
CA CYS A 228 -12.02 6.95 9.70
C CYS A 228 -12.19 6.46 11.15
N GLU A 229 -11.55 5.37 11.55
CA GLU A 229 -11.77 4.75 12.88
C GLU A 229 -11.19 5.53 14.08
N THR A 230 -10.32 6.50 13.82
CA THR A 230 -9.65 7.27 14.86
C THR A 230 -10.60 8.31 15.45
N LYS A 231 -10.70 8.38 16.78
CA LYS A 231 -11.42 9.47 17.45
C LYS A 231 -10.62 10.76 17.30
N ILE A 232 -11.08 11.65 16.43
CA ILE A 232 -10.69 13.06 16.54
C ILE A 232 -11.62 13.69 17.56
N ASP A 233 -11.05 14.22 18.65
CA ASP A 233 -11.73 15.19 19.51
C ASP A 233 -11.86 16.49 18.70
N LEU A 234 -12.74 16.51 17.69
CA LEU A 234 -13.02 17.72 16.94
C LEU A 234 -13.47 18.78 17.96
N LYS A 235 -12.65 19.83 18.12
CA LYS A 235 -13.08 21.01 18.85
C LYS A 235 -14.39 21.47 18.18
N PRO A 236 -15.47 21.71 18.94
CA PRO A 236 -16.78 22.11 18.39
C PRO A 236 -16.73 23.35 17.47
N ASP A 237 -15.63 24.11 17.52
CA ASP A 237 -15.40 25.34 16.77
C ASP A 237 -14.47 25.19 15.55
N SER A 238 -13.88 24.00 15.31
CA SER A 238 -13.45 23.70 13.94
C SER A 238 -14.78 23.58 13.17
N PRO A 239 -15.02 24.38 12.11
CA PRO A 239 -16.29 24.32 11.40
C PRO A 239 -16.58 22.84 11.18
N LEU A 240 -17.73 22.33 11.67
CA LEU A 240 -18.24 21.02 11.26
C LEU A 240 -17.90 20.94 9.78
N ASP A 241 -16.95 20.08 9.40
CA ASP A 241 -16.40 20.12 8.05
C ASP A 241 -17.62 20.10 7.14
N ALA A 242 -17.69 20.97 6.13
CA ALA A 242 -18.94 21.30 5.42
C ALA A 242 -19.63 20.07 4.75
N PHE A 243 -19.01 18.91 4.91
CA PHE A 243 -19.29 17.58 4.40
C PHE A 243 -19.71 16.57 5.49
N LEU A 244 -19.86 16.96 6.77
CA LEU A 244 -20.22 16.06 7.88
C LEU A 244 -19.23 14.88 8.07
N ASP A 245 -17.94 15.13 7.88
CA ASP A 245 -16.86 14.15 8.09
C ASP A 245 -16.84 13.72 9.57
N TYR A 246 -17.22 12.48 9.84
CA TYR A 246 -17.25 11.88 11.18
C TYR A 246 -16.22 10.76 11.26
N ARG A 247 -15.29 10.91 12.19
CA ARG A 247 -14.25 9.92 12.48
C ARG A 247 -14.44 9.34 13.88
N GLY A 248 -14.54 8.02 13.94
CA GLY A 248 -14.83 7.26 15.14
C GLY A 248 -14.87 5.77 14.88
N PRO A 249 -14.89 4.93 15.93
CA PRO A 249 -14.78 3.48 15.81
C PRO A 249 -15.96 2.83 15.05
N ASP A 250 -17.07 3.54 14.89
CA ASP A 250 -18.25 3.13 14.12
C ASP A 250 -18.36 3.86 12.78
N SER A 251 -17.24 4.25 12.17
CA SER A 251 -17.22 4.97 10.89
C SER A 251 -16.47 4.23 9.80
N ALA A 252 -16.86 4.47 8.56
CA ALA A 252 -16.21 3.96 7.37
C ALA A 252 -16.02 5.06 6.32
N CYS A 253 -15.06 4.85 5.42
CA CYS A 253 -14.88 5.73 4.26
C CYS A 253 -15.92 5.43 3.19
N PHE A 254 -16.60 6.48 2.72
CA PHE A 254 -17.55 6.40 1.61
C PHE A 254 -17.11 7.32 0.47
N MET A 255 -17.36 6.87 -0.76
CA MET A 255 -17.21 7.70 -1.96
C MET A 255 -18.55 8.34 -2.29
N ASP A 256 -18.69 9.63 -2.04
CA ASP A 256 -19.90 10.37 -2.39
C ASP A 256 -19.90 10.75 -3.88
N GLU A 257 -20.98 10.42 -4.59
CA GLU A 257 -21.13 10.83 -5.99
C GLU A 257 -21.30 12.35 -6.12
N THR A 258 -22.11 12.95 -5.25
CA THR A 258 -22.37 14.39 -5.23
C THR A 258 -22.75 14.85 -3.83
N ILE A 259 -21.96 15.77 -3.27
CA ILE A 259 -22.27 16.46 -2.02
C ILE A 259 -22.75 17.87 -2.36
N LYS A 260 -23.91 18.24 -1.83
CA LYS A 260 -24.46 19.60 -1.94
C LYS A 260 -24.54 20.22 -0.56
N TYR A 261 -23.87 21.36 -0.37
CA TYR A 261 -23.95 22.11 0.88
C TYR A 261 -24.24 23.58 0.62
N VAL A 262 -24.89 24.23 1.60
CA VAL A 262 -25.31 25.63 1.50
C VAL A 262 -24.51 26.43 2.51
N ASN A 263 -23.81 27.46 2.04
CA ASN A 263 -23.11 28.42 2.89
C ASN A 263 -23.66 29.83 2.60
N GLY A 264 -24.45 30.35 3.55
CA GLY A 264 -25.22 31.58 3.34
C GLY A 264 -26.26 31.42 2.23
N SER A 265 -26.15 32.22 1.16
CA SER A 265 -27.03 32.15 -0.02
C SER A 265 -26.45 31.34 -1.17
N ARG A 266 -25.22 30.80 -1.04
CA ARG A 266 -24.55 30.05 -2.10
C ARG A 266 -24.70 28.56 -1.88
N THR A 267 -25.07 27.85 -2.95
CA THR A 267 -25.05 26.39 -2.99
C THR A 267 -23.74 25.95 -3.64
N HIS A 268 -23.01 25.07 -2.97
CA HIS A 268 -21.80 24.45 -3.47
C HIS A 268 -22.09 22.99 -3.80
N ILE A 269 -21.55 22.54 -4.93
CA ILE A 269 -21.65 21.14 -5.38
C ILE A 269 -20.23 20.62 -5.51
N VAL A 270 -19.96 19.50 -4.83
CA VAL A 270 -18.70 18.78 -4.90
C VAL A 270 -19.00 17.38 -5.40
N GLU A 271 -18.28 16.93 -6.42
CA GLU A 271 -18.46 15.60 -7.02
C GLU A 271 -17.30 14.69 -6.63
N LYS A 272 -17.59 13.39 -6.46
CA LYS A 272 -16.59 12.32 -6.26
C LYS A 272 -15.62 12.59 -5.10
N LYS A 273 -16.15 12.95 -3.94
CA LYS A 273 -15.36 13.24 -2.75
C LYS A 273 -15.44 12.06 -1.76
N PRO A 274 -14.31 11.57 -1.23
CA PRO A 274 -14.31 10.65 -0.11
C PRO A 274 -14.56 11.38 1.21
N SER A 275 -15.24 10.72 2.14
CA SER A 275 -15.63 11.24 3.45
C SER A 275 -15.76 10.08 4.45
N CYS A 276 -15.52 10.32 5.74
CA CYS A 276 -15.80 9.32 6.77
C CYS A 276 -17.20 9.57 7.34
N HIS A 277 -18.01 8.52 7.44
CA HIS A 277 -19.34 8.61 8.02
C HIS A 277 -19.63 7.41 8.92
N LYS A 278 -20.55 7.59 9.87
CA LYS A 278 -21.01 6.48 10.70
C LYS A 278 -21.59 5.37 9.84
N ASP A 279 -21.07 4.17 10.02
CA ASP A 279 -21.60 2.97 9.42
C ASP A 279 -22.22 2.10 10.51
N LYS A 280 -23.49 1.73 10.33
CA LYS A 280 -24.18 0.77 11.17
C LYS A 280 -24.55 -0.41 10.30
N CYS A 281 -23.66 -1.40 10.22
CA CYS A 281 -24.01 -2.69 9.68
C CYS A 281 -25.17 -3.28 10.50
N PRO A 282 -26.35 -3.54 9.90
CA PRO A 282 -27.39 -4.28 10.59
C PRO A 282 -26.86 -5.68 10.93
N LYS A 283 -27.03 -6.07 12.20
CA LYS A 283 -26.66 -7.40 12.71
C LYS A 283 -27.50 -8.49 12.07
#